data_AF-A0A0H5R531-F1
#
_entry.id   AF-A0A0H5R531-F1
#
_cell.length_a   1.000
_cell.length_b   1.000
_cell.length_c   1.000
_cell.angle_alpha   90.00
_cell.angle_beta   90.00
_cell.angle_gamma   90.00
#
_symmetry.space_group_name_H-M   'P 1'
#
loop_
_entity.id
_entity.type
_entity.pdbx_description
1 polymer ?
#
loop_
_entity_poly.entity_id
_entity_poly.type
_entity_poly.pdbx_seq_one_letter_code
_entity_poly.pdbx_strand_id
1 'polypeptide(L)'
;LLSIASDLSHAADGLAVRFKPEDVDWVNKCYDKFLDKCDEIKTNTETQIQPDTVSWALTSDVFEAGIAVFKNVVEIDRDQDLIKKFLLLVRNTTHNTDDGVPRYVAWLFYYQTQDSLKEFWESSKGEATGSNQ
;
A
#
# COMPACT_ATOMS: atom_id res chain seq x y z
N LEU A 1 4.65 -14.96 34.97
CA LEU A 1 5.26 -15.26 33.66
C LEU A 1 4.17 -15.13 32.61
N LEU A 2 4.50 -14.41 31.54
CA LEU A 2 3.63 -13.89 30.48
C LEU A 2 2.72 -14.95 29.83
N SER A 3 1.50 -14.53 29.45
CA SER A 3 0.82 -15.06 28.27
C SER A 3 -0.20 -14.05 27.72
N ILE A 4 0.30 -12.88 27.30
CA ILE A 4 -0.40 -11.98 26.38
C ILE A 4 -0.07 -12.48 24.96
N ALA A 5 -0.81 -13.48 24.50
CA ALA A 5 -0.67 -14.04 23.16
C ALA A 5 -2.04 -14.44 22.58
N SER A 6 -3.09 -13.68 22.88
CA SER A 6 -4.44 -13.95 22.37
C SER A 6 -5.04 -12.84 21.50
N ASP A 7 -4.38 -11.69 21.36
CA ASP A 7 -4.96 -10.57 20.59
C ASP A 7 -4.51 -10.51 19.12
N LEU A 8 -3.56 -11.35 18.69
CA LEU A 8 -3.13 -11.36 17.28
C LEU A 8 -3.99 -12.24 16.36
N SER A 9 -4.82 -13.13 16.90
CA SER A 9 -5.60 -14.09 16.10
C SER A 9 -6.91 -13.50 15.55
N HIS A 10 -7.41 -12.39 16.10
CA HIS A 10 -8.70 -11.84 15.68
C HIS A 10 -8.64 -11.02 14.37
N ALA A 11 -7.48 -10.44 14.04
CA ALA A 11 -7.31 -9.70 12.79
C ALA A 11 -7.13 -10.62 11.56
N ALA A 12 -6.56 -11.81 11.76
CA ALA A 12 -6.35 -12.79 10.68
C ALA A 12 -7.66 -13.46 10.22
N ASP A 13 -8.61 -13.69 11.14
CA ASP A 13 -9.88 -14.37 10.84
C ASP A 13 -10.77 -13.56 9.89
N GLY A 14 -10.75 -12.21 9.96
CA GLY A 14 -11.48 -11.36 9.02
C GLY A 14 -10.91 -11.37 7.60
N LEU A 15 -9.60 -11.59 7.46
CA LEU A 15 -8.89 -11.59 6.18
C LEU A 15 -9.07 -12.93 5.44
N ALA A 16 -9.08 -14.06 6.16
CA ALA A 16 -9.26 -15.40 5.61
C ALA A 16 -10.65 -15.63 4.98
N VAL A 17 -11.66 -14.83 5.36
CA VAL A 17 -12.99 -14.87 4.72
C VAL A 17 -12.97 -14.19 3.34
N ARG A 18 -12.00 -13.31 3.07
CA ARG A 18 -11.95 -12.45 1.86
C ARG A 18 -10.86 -12.85 0.87
N PHE A 19 -9.80 -13.51 1.34
CA PHE A 19 -8.72 -14.04 0.53
C PHE A 19 -8.67 -15.56 0.66
N LYS A 20 -8.16 -16.23 -0.38
CA LYS A 20 -7.86 -17.66 -0.25
C LYS A 20 -6.78 -17.83 0.82
N PRO A 21 -6.85 -18.87 1.67
CA PRO A 21 -5.87 -19.09 2.73
C PRO A 21 -4.41 -19.04 2.23
N GLU A 22 -4.14 -19.57 1.04
CA GLU A 22 -2.79 -19.58 0.43
C GLU A 22 -2.28 -18.18 0.02
N ASP A 23 -3.18 -17.21 -0.17
CA ASP A 23 -2.82 -15.85 -0.59
C ASP A 23 -2.65 -14.89 0.60
N VAL A 24 -3.18 -15.22 1.78
CA VAL A 24 -3.16 -14.36 2.97
C VAL A 24 -1.73 -13.95 3.35
N ASP A 25 -0.81 -14.91 3.39
CA ASP A 25 0.59 -14.66 3.76
C ASP A 25 1.28 -13.74 2.75
N TRP A 26 1.04 -13.96 1.46
CA TRP A 26 1.64 -13.14 0.40
C TRP A 26 1.07 -11.72 0.43
N VAL A 27 -0.24 -11.57 0.54
CA VAL A 27 -0.92 -10.27 0.51
C VAL A 27 -0.50 -9.41 1.70
N ASN A 28 -0.39 -9.97 2.90
CA ASN A 28 0.08 -9.23 4.07
C ASN A 28 1.52 -8.75 3.89
N LYS A 29 2.43 -9.64 3.46
CA LYS A 29 3.84 -9.26 3.19
C LYS A 29 3.96 -8.22 2.08
N CYS A 30 3.14 -8.34 1.02
CA CYS A 30 3.13 -7.39 -0.08
C CYS A 30 2.59 -6.03 0.36
N TYR A 31 1.59 -6.00 1.23
CA TYR A 31 1.05 -4.77 1.80
C TYR A 31 2.09 -4.04 2.67
N ASP A 32 2.84 -4.76 3.51
CA ASP A 32 3.91 -4.15 4.31
C ASP A 32 4.98 -3.51 3.41
N LYS A 33 5.41 -4.23 2.36
CA LYS A 33 6.33 -3.67 1.35
C LYS A 33 5.75 -2.47 0.62
N PHE A 34 4.44 -2.47 0.36
CA PHE A 34 3.76 -1.32 -0.24
C PHE A 34 3.84 -0.09 0.66
N LEU A 35 3.64 -0.24 1.98
CA LEU A 35 3.81 0.85 2.95
C LEU A 35 5.25 1.36 2.96
N ASP A 36 6.24 0.47 2.98
CA ASP A 36 7.65 0.84 2.90
C ASP A 36 7.93 1.68 1.63
N LYS A 37 7.33 1.31 0.49
CA LYS A 37 7.44 2.08 -0.76
C LYS A 37 6.72 3.42 -0.70
N CYS A 38 5.60 3.53 0.01
CA CYS A 38 4.98 4.82 0.27
C CYS A 38 5.92 5.73 1.09
N ASP A 39 6.59 5.19 2.11
CA ASP A 39 7.52 5.96 2.93
C ASP A 39 8.80 6.36 2.17
N GLU A 40 9.31 5.50 1.28
CA GLU A 40 10.37 5.87 0.33
C GLU A 40 9.94 7.03 -0.56
N ILE A 41 8.70 7.04 -1.06
CA ILE A 41 8.17 8.14 -1.89
C ILE A 41 8.07 9.45 -1.07
N LYS A 42 7.63 9.38 0.19
CA LYS A 42 7.57 10.56 1.09
C LYS A 42 8.93 11.20 1.34
N THR A 43 9.98 10.38 1.41
CA THR A 43 11.32 10.80 1.84
C THR A 43 12.27 11.06 0.67
N ASN A 44 12.04 10.48 -0.50
CA ASN A 44 12.91 10.60 -1.66
C ASN A 44 12.14 10.71 -2.98
N THR A 45 11.93 11.95 -3.43
CA THR A 45 11.27 12.24 -4.72
C THR A 45 12.20 12.11 -5.93
N GLU A 46 13.52 11.97 -5.75
CA GLU A 46 14.48 11.92 -6.87
C GLU A 46 14.34 10.65 -7.72
N THR A 47 13.74 9.59 -7.17
CA THR A 47 13.45 8.34 -7.90
C THR A 47 12.02 8.26 -8.44
N GLN A 48 11.47 9.39 -8.91
CA GLN A 48 10.12 9.43 -9.45
C GLN A 48 9.94 8.51 -10.68
N ILE A 49 9.04 7.54 -10.57
CA ILE A 49 8.64 6.69 -11.70
C ILE A 49 7.52 7.37 -12.46
N GLN A 50 7.76 7.75 -13.71
CA GLN A 50 6.76 8.45 -14.52
C GLN A 50 5.44 7.67 -14.65
N PRO A 51 4.27 8.36 -14.67
CA PRO A 51 2.96 7.71 -14.80
C PRO A 51 2.87 6.73 -15.97
N ASP A 52 3.46 7.06 -17.12
CA ASP A 52 3.48 6.18 -18.30
C ASP A 52 4.21 4.86 -18.03
N THR A 53 5.27 4.88 -17.23
CA THR A 53 5.99 3.65 -16.82
C THR A 53 5.13 2.82 -15.88
N VAL A 54 4.38 3.45 -14.98
CA VAL A 54 3.43 2.77 -14.09
C VAL A 54 2.30 2.14 -14.91
N SER A 55 1.72 2.88 -15.85
CA SER A 55 0.67 2.38 -16.76
C SER A 55 1.15 1.19 -17.60
N TRP A 56 2.36 1.28 -18.17
CA TRP A 56 2.97 0.17 -18.90
C TRP A 56 3.18 -1.06 -18.02
N ALA A 57 3.73 -0.88 -16.80
CA ALA A 57 4.02 -1.98 -15.89
C ALA A 57 2.77 -2.64 -15.31
N LEU A 58 1.69 -1.88 -15.12
CA LEU A 58 0.42 -2.40 -14.62
C LEU A 58 -0.46 -2.96 -15.74
N THR A 59 -0.20 -2.64 -17.00
CA THR A 59 -1.16 -2.75 -18.13
C THR A 59 -2.31 -1.75 -18.00
N SER A 60 -2.88 -1.36 -19.14
CA SER A 60 -3.93 -0.32 -19.21
C SER A 60 -5.14 -0.65 -18.33
N ASP A 61 -5.61 -1.89 -18.34
CA ASP A 61 -6.84 -2.28 -17.63
C ASP A 61 -6.65 -2.23 -16.10
N VAL A 62 -5.51 -2.71 -15.60
CA VAL A 62 -5.21 -2.69 -14.17
C VAL A 62 -4.89 -1.28 -13.69
N PHE A 63 -4.24 -0.47 -14.53
CA PHE A 63 -3.97 0.94 -14.22
C PHE A 63 -5.28 1.72 -14.03
N GLU A 64 -6.22 1.60 -14.96
CA GLU A 64 -7.55 2.23 -14.85
C GLU A 64 -8.35 1.70 -13.66
N ALA A 65 -8.30 0.40 -13.40
CA ALA A 65 -8.91 -0.19 -12.20
C ALA A 65 -8.32 0.40 -10.92
N GLY A 66 -7.00 0.59 -10.87
CA GLY A 66 -6.31 1.18 -9.72
C GLY A 66 -6.67 2.64 -9.50
N ILE A 67 -6.84 3.43 -10.58
CA ILE A 67 -7.38 4.79 -10.50
C ILE A 67 -8.76 4.78 -9.84
N ALA A 68 -9.66 3.90 -10.29
CA ALA A 68 -10.99 3.79 -9.72
C ALA A 68 -10.97 3.35 -8.25
N VAL A 69 -10.09 2.41 -7.90
CA VAL A 69 -9.90 1.94 -6.52
C VAL A 69 -9.42 3.07 -5.63
N PHE A 70 -8.34 3.76 -6.00
CA PHE A 70 -7.70 4.76 -5.12
C PHE A 70 -8.46 6.08 -5.01
N LYS A 71 -9.35 6.39 -5.95
CA LYS A 71 -10.34 7.46 -5.77
C LYS A 71 -11.30 7.21 -4.60
N ASN A 72 -11.51 5.95 -4.23
CA ASN A 72 -12.38 5.57 -3.11
C ASN A 72 -11.62 5.39 -1.79
N VAL A 73 -10.28 5.47 -1.80
CA VAL A 73 -9.49 5.42 -0.57
C VAL A 73 -9.55 6.78 0.10
N VAL A 74 -10.06 6.79 1.33
CA VAL A 74 -10.17 7.99 2.18
C VAL A 74 -9.19 7.95 3.34
N GLU A 75 -8.76 6.75 3.76
CA GLU A 75 -7.80 6.57 4.84
C GLU A 75 -7.12 5.20 4.70
N ILE A 76 -5.79 5.17 4.83
CA ILE A 76 -5.01 3.97 4.52
C ILE A 76 -5.32 2.80 5.47
N ASP A 77 -5.51 3.08 6.76
CA ASP A 77 -5.79 2.09 7.79
C ASP A 77 -7.21 1.52 7.64
N ARG A 78 -8.15 2.39 7.27
CA ARG A 78 -9.55 2.00 7.03
C ARG A 78 -9.71 1.18 5.76
N ASP A 79 -8.98 1.54 4.71
CA ASP A 79 -9.14 0.98 3.37
C ASP A 79 -8.07 -0.07 3.02
N GLN A 80 -7.35 -0.59 4.04
CA GLN A 80 -6.32 -1.61 3.89
C GLN A 80 -6.79 -2.81 3.05
N ASP A 81 -8.00 -3.30 3.28
CA ASP A 81 -8.57 -4.44 2.54
C ASP A 81 -8.74 -4.16 1.05
N LEU A 82 -9.11 -2.93 0.70
CA LEU A 82 -9.29 -2.51 -0.68
C LEU A 82 -7.92 -2.47 -1.39
N ILE A 83 -6.91 -1.94 -0.72
CA ILE A 83 -5.53 -1.89 -1.21
C ILE A 83 -4.97 -3.31 -1.38
N LYS A 84 -5.16 -4.18 -0.37
CA LYS A 84 -4.76 -5.59 -0.41
C LYS A 84 -5.39 -6.37 -1.58
N LYS A 85 -6.68 -6.15 -1.84
CA LYS A 85 -7.36 -6.73 -3.01
C LYS A 85 -6.76 -6.25 -4.32
N PHE A 86 -6.40 -4.97 -4.41
CA PHE A 86 -5.76 -4.44 -5.60
C PHE A 86 -4.35 -5.00 -5.79
N LEU A 87 -3.53 -5.12 -4.74
CA LEU A 87 -2.22 -5.78 -4.80
C LEU A 87 -2.32 -7.21 -5.35
N LEU A 88 -3.30 -7.99 -4.88
CA LEU A 88 -3.54 -9.33 -5.39
C LEU A 88 -4.01 -9.34 -6.85
N LEU A 89 -4.85 -8.38 -7.25
CA LEU A 89 -5.25 -8.21 -8.65
C LEU A 89 -4.02 -7.97 -9.54
N VAL A 90 -3.14 -7.04 -9.17
CA VAL A 90 -1.92 -6.76 -9.93
C VAL A 90 -1.07 -8.02 -10.07
N ARG A 91 -0.82 -8.74 -8.98
CA ARG A 91 -0.04 -10.00 -8.99
C ARG A 91 -0.63 -11.03 -9.95
N ASN A 92 -1.95 -11.17 -9.98
CA ASN A 92 -2.62 -12.20 -10.76
C ASN A 92 -2.78 -11.83 -12.25
N THR A 93 -2.72 -10.54 -12.58
CA THR A 93 -2.98 -10.04 -13.94
C THR A 93 -1.71 -9.62 -14.67
N THR A 94 -0.65 -9.22 -13.98
CA THR A 94 0.58 -8.73 -14.61
C THR A 94 1.74 -9.72 -14.47
N HIS A 95 2.81 -9.48 -15.22
CA HIS A 95 4.07 -10.22 -15.11
C HIS A 95 5.07 -9.57 -14.14
N ASN A 96 4.58 -8.72 -13.22
CA ASN A 96 5.44 -8.06 -12.25
C ASN A 96 5.98 -9.08 -11.25
N THR A 97 7.22 -8.85 -10.81
CA THR A 97 7.79 -9.61 -9.70
C THR A 97 7.11 -9.22 -8.39
N ASP A 98 7.23 -10.08 -7.38
CA ASP A 98 6.71 -9.81 -6.03
C ASP A 98 7.25 -8.50 -5.42
N ASP A 99 8.42 -8.02 -5.86
CA ASP A 99 8.98 -6.72 -5.47
C ASP A 99 8.51 -5.57 -6.39
N GLY A 100 8.16 -5.87 -7.64
CA GLY A 100 7.63 -4.91 -8.59
C GLY A 100 6.20 -4.50 -8.28
N VAL A 101 5.35 -5.45 -7.85
CA VAL A 101 3.95 -5.19 -7.49
C VAL A 101 3.81 -4.05 -6.46
N PRO A 102 4.38 -4.14 -5.24
CA PRO A 102 4.21 -3.08 -4.24
C PRO A 102 4.79 -1.74 -4.72
N ARG A 103 5.88 -1.78 -5.50
CA ARG A 103 6.52 -0.57 -6.06
C ARG A 103 5.60 0.18 -7.02
N TYR A 104 5.06 -0.49 -8.03
CA TYR A 104 4.20 0.18 -9.02
C TYR A 104 2.85 0.60 -8.43
N VAL A 105 2.32 -0.21 -7.50
CA VAL A 105 1.08 0.13 -6.79
C VAL A 105 1.26 1.34 -5.86
N ALA A 106 2.38 1.46 -5.16
CA ALA A 106 2.69 2.64 -4.34
C ALA A 106 2.79 3.93 -5.18
N TRP A 107 3.40 3.88 -6.36
CA TRP A 107 3.45 5.03 -7.27
C TRP A 107 2.07 5.39 -7.82
N LEU A 108 1.26 4.40 -8.21
CA LEU A 108 -0.12 4.68 -8.63
C LEU A 108 -0.92 5.31 -7.48
N PHE A 109 -0.79 4.77 -6.27
CA PHE A 109 -1.45 5.29 -5.08
C PHE A 109 -1.04 6.74 -4.81
N TYR A 110 0.25 7.06 -4.87
CA TYR A 110 0.76 8.42 -4.77
C TYR A 110 0.11 9.36 -5.79
N TYR A 111 0.12 9.00 -7.08
CA TYR A 111 -0.46 9.84 -8.13
C TYR A 111 -1.94 10.14 -7.93
N GLN A 112 -2.70 9.19 -7.37
CA GLN A 112 -4.13 9.35 -7.15
C GLN A 112 -4.48 10.02 -5.83
N THR A 113 -3.59 9.97 -4.83
CA THR A 113 -3.95 10.36 -3.46
C THR A 113 -3.07 11.44 -2.84
N GLN A 114 -1.99 11.88 -3.48
CA GLN A 114 -1.11 12.94 -2.95
C GLN A 114 -1.87 14.21 -2.52
N ASP A 115 -2.93 14.57 -3.25
CA ASP A 115 -3.75 15.75 -2.93
C ASP A 115 -4.91 15.48 -1.95
N SER A 116 -5.43 14.25 -1.91
CA SER A 116 -6.57 13.89 -1.05
C SER A 116 -6.14 13.37 0.32
N LEU A 117 -4.96 12.77 0.41
CA LEU A 117 -4.37 12.21 1.64
C LEU A 117 -3.11 12.98 2.04
N LYS A 118 -3.19 14.32 2.06
CA LYS A 118 -2.04 15.19 2.31
C LYS A 118 -1.32 14.84 3.62
N GLU A 119 -2.05 14.65 4.71
CA GLU A 119 -1.48 14.30 6.02
C GLU A 119 -0.70 12.98 5.99
N PHE A 120 -1.13 12.01 5.17
CA PHE A 120 -0.40 10.77 4.99
C PHE A 120 0.89 10.97 4.20
N TRP A 121 0.86 11.81 3.15
CA TRP A 121 1.99 12.03 2.24
C TRP A 121 2.97 13.12 2.70
N GLU A 122 2.56 13.98 3.62
CA GLU A 122 3.46 14.90 4.29
C GLU A 122 4.50 14.08 5.04
N SER A 123 5.77 14.25 4.67
CA SER A 123 6.87 13.67 5.43
C SER A 123 6.69 14.09 6.89
N SER A 124 6.74 13.16 7.83
CA SER A 124 6.79 13.48 9.26
C SER A 124 8.10 14.22 9.54
N LYS A 125 8.17 15.51 9.22
CA LYS A 125 9.23 16.40 9.67
C LYS A 125 9.03 16.52 11.17
N GLY A 126 9.75 15.67 11.90
CA GLY A 126 10.02 15.70 13.33
C GLY A 126 8.92 16.34 14.18
N GLU A 127 8.35 15.55 15.08
CA GLU A 127 8.20 16.04 16.43
C GLU A 127 9.58 16.56 16.89
N ALA A 128 9.83 17.84 16.61
CA ALA A 128 10.86 18.60 17.27
C ALA A 128 10.45 18.57 18.73
N THR A 129 11.07 17.68 19.48
CA THR A 129 11.08 17.75 20.93
C THR A 129 11.67 19.11 21.27
N GLY A 130 10.77 20.08 21.44
CA GLY A 130 11.05 21.32 22.13
C GLY A 130 11.38 20.96 23.57
N SER A 131 12.63 20.56 23.80
CA SER A 131 13.26 20.66 25.12
C SER A 131 14.12 21.91 25.12
N ASN A 132 13.43 23.05 25.17
CA ASN A 132 13.96 24.19 25.91
C ASN A 132 13.39 24.06 27.32
N GLN A 133 14.21 23.59 28.26
CA GLN A 133 14.39 24.18 29.60
C GLN A 133 15.45 23.42 30.39
#